data_AF-A0A520WGL6-F1
#
_entry.id   AF-A0A520WGL6-F1
#
_cell.length_a   1.000
_cell.length_b   1.000
_cell.length_c   1.000
_cell.angle_alpha   90.00
_cell.angle_beta   90.00
_cell.angle_gamma   90.00
#
_symmetry.space_group_name_H-M   'P 1'
#
loop_
_entity.id
_entity.type
_entity.pdbx_description
1 polymer ?
#
loop_
_entity_poly.entity_id
_entity_poly.type
_entity_poly.pdbx_seq_one_letter_code
_entity_poly.pdbx_strand_id
1 'polypeptide(L)'
;MTVNNLTPLELVTHLFSCLQISDNQIDWEEKEVWADTLSALFPDHTPDRAQEILQSAYQTILPMDNFGRKNHLIAICKKLKDHYSKEELQNELAPKITELINADGMVLTAEVDSATIVAEKLGITIDISEN
;
A
#
# COMPACT_ATOMS: atom_id res chain seq x y z
N MET A 1 7.64 -14.36 -5.44
CA MET A 1 8.67 -13.40 -5.85
C MET A 1 9.35 -12.83 -4.61
N THR A 2 10.63 -12.50 -4.66
CA THR A 2 11.29 -11.74 -3.58
C THR A 2 11.09 -10.25 -3.81
N VAL A 3 10.73 -9.50 -2.75
CA VAL A 3 10.47 -8.04 -2.79
C VAL A 3 11.58 -7.24 -3.50
N ASN A 4 12.81 -7.72 -3.46
CA ASN A 4 13.97 -7.09 -4.09
C ASN A 4 13.90 -6.94 -5.61
N ASN A 5 13.02 -7.69 -6.29
CA ASN A 5 12.89 -7.67 -7.76
C ASN A 5 11.67 -6.88 -8.24
N LEU A 6 10.90 -6.28 -7.33
CA LEU A 6 9.70 -5.52 -7.67
C LEU A 6 10.08 -4.13 -8.20
N THR A 7 9.40 -3.71 -9.26
CA THR A 7 9.43 -2.34 -9.78
C THR A 7 8.76 -1.36 -8.81
N PRO A 8 8.99 -0.03 -8.92
CA PRO A 8 8.32 0.96 -8.08
C PRO A 8 6.78 0.85 -8.10
N LEU A 9 6.19 0.57 -9.27
CA LEU A 9 4.75 0.33 -9.41
C LEU A 9 4.32 -0.92 -8.62
N GLU A 10 5.03 -2.03 -8.78
CA GLU A 10 4.74 -3.24 -8.02
C GLU A 10 4.93 -3.05 -6.52
N LEU A 11 5.94 -2.30 -6.07
CA LEU A 11 6.15 -1.98 -4.66
C LEU A 11 4.98 -1.17 -4.07
N VAL A 12 4.50 -0.15 -4.80
CA VAL A 12 3.33 0.63 -4.38
C VAL A 12 2.09 -0.26 -4.36
N THR A 13 1.86 -1.08 -5.38
CA THR A 13 0.71 -2.01 -5.39
C THR A 13 0.77 -2.99 -4.23
N HIS A 14 1.92 -3.60 -3.96
CA HIS A 14 2.08 -4.51 -2.82
C HIS A 14 1.87 -3.81 -1.47
N LEU A 15 2.29 -2.55 -1.33
CA LEU A 15 2.05 -1.74 -0.14
C LEU A 15 0.54 -1.55 0.09
N PHE A 16 -0.17 -1.08 -0.94
CA PHE A 16 -1.61 -0.84 -0.89
C PHE A 16 -2.39 -2.13 -0.65
N SER A 17 -2.02 -3.22 -1.33
CA SER A 17 -2.65 -4.52 -1.11
C SER A 17 -2.48 -5.04 0.32
N CYS A 18 -1.37 -4.75 0.99
CA CYS A 18 -1.20 -5.12 2.41
C CYS A 18 -2.11 -4.32 3.34
N LEU A 19 -2.39 -3.06 3.02
CA LEU A 19 -3.29 -2.20 3.78
C LEU A 19 -4.74 -2.64 3.58
N GLN A 20 -5.17 -2.80 2.33
CA GLN A 20 -6.52 -3.22 1.93
C GLN A 20 -6.96 -4.53 2.59
N ILE A 21 -6.04 -5.49 2.72
CA ILE A 21 -6.37 -6.82 3.27
C ILE A 21 -5.94 -6.99 4.72
N SER A 22 -5.66 -5.88 5.41
CA SER A 22 -5.19 -5.89 6.80
C SER A 22 -6.25 -6.47 7.75
N ASP A 23 -7.53 -6.27 7.45
CA ASP A 23 -8.68 -6.84 8.15
C ASP A 23 -9.19 -8.17 7.52
N ASN A 24 -8.57 -8.60 6.40
CA ASN A 24 -8.93 -9.72 5.54
C ASN A 24 -10.15 -9.52 4.63
N GLN A 25 -10.58 -8.29 4.41
CA GLN A 25 -11.57 -7.93 3.40
C GLN A 25 -10.88 -7.29 2.20
N ILE A 26 -11.63 -7.09 1.12
CA ILE A 26 -11.12 -6.36 -0.03
C ILE A 26 -12.24 -5.48 -0.54
N ASP A 27 -12.25 -4.23 -0.10
CA ASP A 27 -13.32 -3.30 -0.40
C ASP A 27 -13.19 -2.75 -1.81
N TRP A 28 -14.30 -2.28 -2.36
CA TRP A 28 -14.33 -1.77 -3.72
C TRP A 28 -13.77 -0.34 -3.75
N GLU A 29 -14.16 0.47 -2.77
CA GLU A 29 -13.77 1.85 -2.57
C GLU A 29 -12.25 1.98 -2.43
N GLU A 30 -11.62 1.11 -1.63
CA GLU A 30 -10.17 1.09 -1.50
C GLU A 30 -9.45 0.70 -2.80
N LYS A 31 -10.07 -0.16 -3.64
CA LYS A 31 -9.50 -0.49 -4.95
C LYS A 31 -9.55 0.70 -5.90
N GLU A 32 -10.62 1.50 -5.84
CA GLU A 32 -10.70 2.74 -6.63
C GLU A 32 -9.60 3.72 -6.22
N VAL A 33 -9.40 3.94 -4.92
CA VAL A 33 -8.32 4.81 -4.42
C VAL A 33 -6.93 4.30 -4.85
N TRP A 34 -6.70 2.99 -4.82
CA TRP A 34 -5.47 2.41 -5.35
C TRP A 34 -5.29 2.68 -6.86
N ALA A 35 -6.34 2.50 -7.66
CA ALA A 35 -6.29 2.71 -9.11
C ALA A 35 -6.02 4.18 -9.46
N ASP A 36 -6.65 5.11 -8.74
CA ASP A 36 -6.41 6.55 -8.88
C ASP A 36 -4.99 6.92 -8.45
N THR A 37 -4.49 6.31 -7.37
CA THR A 37 -3.11 6.50 -6.91
C THR A 37 -2.10 6.02 -7.95
N LEU A 38 -2.30 4.85 -8.54
CA LEU A 38 -1.41 4.36 -9.61
C LEU A 38 -1.45 5.25 -10.84
N SER A 39 -2.62 5.76 -11.21
CA SER A 39 -2.78 6.69 -12.34
C SER A 39 -2.06 8.01 -12.10
N ALA A 40 -2.03 8.49 -10.85
CA ALA A 40 -1.31 9.70 -10.47
C ALA A 40 0.22 9.50 -10.45
N LEU A 41 0.70 8.41 -9.85
CA LEU A 41 2.14 8.15 -9.68
C LEU A 41 2.80 7.59 -10.95
N PHE A 42 2.05 6.85 -11.75
CA PHE A 42 2.56 6.14 -12.94
C PHE A 42 1.63 6.38 -14.14
N PRO A 43 1.53 7.60 -14.69
CA PRO A 43 0.58 7.91 -15.75
C PRO A 43 0.76 7.07 -17.04
N ASP A 44 1.95 6.51 -17.26
CA ASP A 44 2.26 5.65 -18.41
C ASP A 44 1.83 4.18 -18.23
N HIS A 45 1.25 3.81 -17.08
CA HIS A 45 0.79 2.44 -16.84
C HIS A 45 -0.48 2.13 -17.64
N THR A 46 -0.74 0.85 -17.90
CA THR A 46 -2.01 0.39 -18.47
C THR A 46 -2.90 -0.23 -17.38
N PRO A 47 -4.22 0.02 -17.39
CA PRO A 47 -5.14 -0.56 -16.40
C PRO A 47 -5.06 -2.09 -16.32
N ASP A 48 -4.97 -2.76 -17.48
CA ASP A 48 -4.82 -4.22 -17.55
C ASP A 48 -3.57 -4.69 -16.80
N ARG A 49 -2.45 -3.99 -16.98
CA ARG A 49 -1.18 -4.34 -16.32
C ARG A 49 -1.24 -4.06 -14.81
N ALA A 50 -1.87 -2.96 -14.40
CA ALA A 50 -2.08 -2.68 -12.98
C ALA A 50 -2.92 -3.78 -12.32
N GLN A 51 -3.98 -4.24 -12.98
CA GLN A 51 -4.84 -5.31 -12.47
C GLN A 51 -4.11 -6.66 -12.35
N GLU A 52 -3.27 -7.02 -13.31
CA GLU A 52 -2.41 -8.21 -13.23
C GLU A 52 -1.47 -8.15 -12.01
N ILE A 53 -0.86 -6.98 -11.79
CA ILE A 53 0.06 -6.76 -10.67
C ILE A 53 -0.69 -6.84 -9.34
N LEU A 54 -1.88 -6.24 -9.25
CA LEU A 54 -2.74 -6.33 -8.07
C LEU A 54 -3.10 -7.78 -7.75
N GLN A 55 -3.53 -8.54 -8.76
CA GLN A 55 -3.87 -9.94 -8.58
C GLN A 55 -2.66 -10.76 -8.10
N SER A 56 -1.47 -10.50 -8.65
CA SER A 56 -0.23 -11.15 -8.24
C SER A 56 0.15 -10.78 -6.79
N ALA A 57 -0.09 -9.53 -6.38
CA ALA A 57 0.12 -9.08 -5.02
C ALA A 57 -0.80 -9.83 -4.05
N TYR A 58 -2.11 -9.91 -4.33
CA TYR A 58 -3.03 -10.69 -3.49
C TYR A 58 -2.68 -12.17 -3.41
N GLN A 59 -2.32 -12.81 -4.53
CA GLN A 59 -1.88 -14.21 -4.54
C GLN A 59 -0.63 -14.43 -3.67
N THR A 60 0.21 -13.41 -3.53
CA THR A 60 1.40 -13.45 -2.67
C THR A 60 1.05 -13.23 -1.20
N ILE A 61 0.18 -12.26 -0.88
CA ILE A 61 -0.04 -11.79 0.50
C ILE A 61 -1.13 -12.60 1.22
N LEU A 62 -2.21 -13.00 0.54
CA LEU A 62 -3.34 -13.73 1.15
C LEU A 62 -2.91 -15.01 1.88
N PRO A 63 -2.00 -15.85 1.35
CA PRO A 63 -1.54 -17.06 2.04
C PRO A 63 -0.63 -16.80 3.24
N MET A 64 -0.13 -15.58 3.43
CA MET A 64 0.75 -15.22 4.55
C MET A 64 -0.06 -15.07 5.84
N ASP A 65 0.54 -15.50 6.96
CA ASP A 65 0.05 -15.18 8.29
C ASP A 65 0.35 -13.72 8.67
N ASN A 66 -0.18 -13.26 9.80
CA ASN A 66 0.00 -11.87 10.25
C ASN A 66 1.48 -11.48 10.39
N PHE A 67 2.33 -12.42 10.84
CA PHE A 67 3.77 -12.18 10.95
C PHE A 67 4.44 -12.04 9.57
N GLY A 68 4.08 -12.91 8.63
CA GLY A 68 4.53 -12.87 7.24
C GLY A 68 4.12 -11.59 6.54
N ARG A 69 2.85 -11.17 6.65
CA ARG A 69 2.33 -9.92 6.09
C ARG A 69 3.08 -8.70 6.64
N LYS A 70 3.29 -8.65 7.96
CA LYS A 70 4.06 -7.57 8.60
C LYS A 70 5.51 -7.51 8.10
N ASN A 71 6.18 -8.65 7.97
CA ASN A 71 7.55 -8.68 7.44
C ASN A 71 7.62 -8.31 5.97
N HIS A 72 6.64 -8.72 5.18
CA HIS A 72 6.49 -8.33 3.78
C HIS A 72 6.31 -6.82 3.64
N LEU A 73 5.41 -6.24 4.43
CA LEU A 73 5.20 -4.79 4.53
C LEU A 73 6.47 -4.02 4.88
N ILE A 74 7.22 -4.50 5.89
CA ILE A 74 8.52 -3.91 6.28
C ILE A 74 9.54 -3.98 5.13
N ALA A 75 9.59 -5.10 4.41
CA ALA A 75 10.50 -5.28 3.28
C ALA A 75 10.17 -4.32 2.13
N ILE A 76 8.88 -4.15 1.82
CA ILE A 76 8.40 -3.19 0.81
C ILE A 76 8.81 -1.77 1.21
N CYS A 77 8.54 -1.38 2.46
CA CYS A 77 8.88 -0.04 2.96
C CYS A 77 10.39 0.24 2.83
N LYS A 78 11.24 -0.73 3.18
CA LYS A 78 12.69 -0.61 3.00
C LYS A 78 13.06 -0.38 1.54
N LYS A 79 12.43 -1.12 0.62
CA LYS A 79 12.72 -1.02 -0.81
C LYS A 79 12.22 0.29 -1.42
N LEU A 80 11.04 0.78 -1.01
CA LEU A 80 10.53 2.08 -1.44
C LEU A 80 11.50 3.22 -1.13
N LYS A 81 12.21 3.17 0.00
CA LYS A 81 13.23 4.17 0.35
C LYS A 81 14.46 4.17 -0.55
N ASP A 82 14.69 3.10 -1.32
CA ASP A 82 15.74 3.08 -2.34
C ASP A 82 15.32 3.82 -3.62
N HIS A 83 14.01 4.01 -3.83
CA HIS A 83 13.42 4.57 -5.04
C HIS A 83 12.88 5.99 -4.87
N TYR A 84 12.47 6.36 -3.65
CA TYR A 84 11.85 7.63 -3.33
C TYR A 84 12.58 8.33 -2.18
N SER A 85 12.69 9.65 -2.27
CA SER A 85 13.11 10.49 -1.16
C SER A 85 12.04 10.52 -0.07
N LYS A 86 12.45 10.88 1.15
CA LYS A 86 11.51 11.06 2.26
C LYS A 86 10.44 12.13 1.95
N GLU A 87 10.79 13.17 1.21
CA GLU A 87 9.86 14.24 0.83
C GLU A 87 8.81 13.75 -0.16
N GLU A 88 9.19 12.96 -1.18
CA GLU A 88 8.26 12.32 -2.11
C GLU A 88 7.33 11.35 -1.36
N LEU A 89 7.87 10.52 -0.48
CA LEU A 89 7.06 9.62 0.35
C LEU A 89 6.07 10.37 1.23
N GLN A 90 6.45 11.53 1.78
CA GLN A 90 5.58 12.35 2.62
C GLN A 90 4.50 13.09 1.82
N ASN A 91 4.85 13.64 0.65
CA ASN A 91 3.97 14.52 -0.11
C ASN A 91 3.08 13.77 -1.11
N GLU A 92 3.54 12.64 -1.63
CA GLU A 92 2.82 11.87 -2.65
C GLU A 92 2.17 10.62 -2.06
N LEU A 93 2.92 9.84 -1.28
CA LEU A 93 2.45 8.53 -0.81
C LEU A 93 1.60 8.60 0.46
N ALA A 94 2.02 9.39 1.46
CA ALA A 94 1.30 9.54 2.72
C ALA A 94 -0.18 9.95 2.56
N PRO A 95 -0.54 11.00 1.79
CA PRO A 95 -1.94 11.37 1.62
C PRO A 95 -2.76 10.30 0.91
N LYS A 96 -2.15 9.51 0.02
CA LYS A 96 -2.83 8.40 -0.66
C LYS A 96 -3.10 7.22 0.26
N ILE A 97 -2.22 6.95 1.23
CA ILE A 97 -2.48 5.96 2.28
C ILE A 97 -3.61 6.44 3.19
N THR A 98 -3.64 7.72 3.56
CA THR A 98 -4.76 8.31 4.30
C THR A 98 -6.07 8.16 3.53
N GLU A 99 -6.07 8.50 2.24
CA GLU A 99 -7.25 8.38 1.37
C GLU A 99 -7.75 6.94 1.29
N LEU A 100 -6.82 5.97 1.20
CA LEU A 100 -7.14 4.54 1.15
C LEU A 100 -7.87 4.08 2.42
N ILE A 101 -7.33 4.39 3.59
CA ILE A 101 -7.87 3.96 4.88
C ILE A 101 -9.24 4.59 5.18
N ASN A 102 -9.55 5.74 4.57
CA ASN A 102 -10.84 6.40 4.77
C ASN A 102 -11.83 6.13 3.62
N ALA A 103 -11.48 5.28 2.65
CA ALA A 103 -12.19 5.18 1.38
C ALA A 103 -13.63 4.66 1.54
N ASP A 104 -13.82 3.68 2.42
CA ASP A 104 -15.13 3.06 2.72
C ASP A 104 -15.90 3.82 3.83
N GLY A 105 -15.31 4.88 4.40
CA GLY A 105 -15.86 5.65 5.50
C GLY A 105 -15.77 4.96 6.87
N MET A 106 -15.02 3.86 6.97
CA MET A 106 -14.71 3.15 8.21
C MET A 106 -13.20 3.15 8.43
N VAL A 107 -12.76 3.26 9.68
CA VAL A 107 -11.33 3.16 10.01
C VAL A 107 -11.17 2.02 11.00
N LEU A 108 -10.60 0.91 10.55
CA LEU A 108 -10.40 -0.29 11.35
C LEU A 108 -9.04 -0.28 12.06
N THR A 109 -8.98 -0.85 13.26
CA THR A 109 -7.73 -0.94 14.02
C THR A 109 -6.63 -1.67 13.25
N ALA A 110 -6.97 -2.67 12.43
CA ALA A 110 -6.00 -3.43 11.63
C ALA A 110 -5.32 -2.56 10.53
N GLU A 111 -6.06 -1.63 9.95
CA GLU A 111 -5.57 -0.69 8.94
C GLU A 111 -4.67 0.35 9.60
N VAL A 112 -5.11 0.90 10.74
CA VAL A 112 -4.33 1.86 11.52
C VAL A 112 -3.01 1.24 12.00
N ASP A 113 -3.02 -0.01 12.48
CA ASP A 113 -1.82 -0.75 12.88
C ASP A 113 -0.85 -0.92 11.70
N SER A 114 -1.38 -1.29 10.53
CA SER A 114 -0.58 -1.47 9.31
C SER A 114 -0.01 -0.14 8.81
N ALA A 115 -0.81 0.92 8.81
CA ALA A 115 -0.40 2.27 8.45
C ALA A 115 0.65 2.83 9.42
N THR A 116 0.51 2.57 10.71
CA THR A 116 1.50 2.95 11.72
C THR A 116 2.85 2.30 11.43
N ILE A 117 2.87 1.01 11.07
CA ILE A 117 4.10 0.32 10.66
C ILE A 117 4.69 0.99 9.42
N VAL A 118 3.88 1.34 8.43
CA VAL A 118 4.34 2.02 7.21
C VAL A 118 4.95 3.38 7.54
N ALA A 119 4.26 4.21 8.32
CA ALA A 119 4.71 5.51 8.78
C ALA A 119 6.06 5.42 9.48
N GLU A 120 6.21 4.49 10.43
CA GLU A 120 7.47 4.26 11.15
C GLU A 120 8.62 3.82 10.23
N LYS A 121 8.36 2.89 9.29
CA LYS A 121 9.43 2.35 8.44
C LYS A 121 9.86 3.32 7.35
N LEU A 122 8.91 4.03 6.75
CA LEU A 122 9.19 5.07 5.76
C LEU A 122 9.70 6.36 6.42
N GLY A 123 9.40 6.57 7.70
CA GLY A 123 9.77 7.79 8.44
C GLY A 123 8.93 8.99 8.04
N ILE A 124 7.65 8.76 7.72
CA ILE A 124 6.64 9.73 7.28
C ILE A 124 5.51 9.81 8.32
N THR A 125 4.66 10.82 8.19
CA THR A 125 3.43 10.97 8.98
C THR A 125 2.23 10.69 8.08
N ILE A 126 1.34 9.81 8.52
CA ILE A 126 0.05 9.51 7.89
C ILE A 126 -1.01 10.06 8.83
N ASP A 127 -1.83 10.98 8.32
CA ASP A 127 -2.91 11.59 9.08
C ASP A 127 -4.16 10.73 8.93
N ILE A 128 -4.51 9.97 9.97
CA ILE A 128 -5.74 9.18 9.98
C ILE A 128 -6.68 9.90 10.92
N SER A 129 -7.69 10.55 10.35
CA SER A 129 -8.72 11.25 11.13
C SER A 129 -9.66 10.20 11.72
N GLU A 130 -9.48 9.85 13.00
CA GLU A 130 -10.50 9.14 13.78
C GLU A 130 -11.69 10.10 13.96
N ASN A 131 -12.78 9.87 13.24
CA ASN A 131 -14.02 10.65 13.39
C ASN A 131 -14.97 9.96 14.36
#